data_AF-A0A4V1SR73-F1
#
_entry.id   AF-A0A4V1SR73-F1
#
_cell.length_a   1.000
_cell.length_b   1.000
_cell.length_c   1.000
_cell.angle_alpha   90.00
_cell.angle_beta   90.00
_cell.angle_gamma   90.00
#
_symmetry.space_group_name_H-M   'P 1'
#
loop_
_entity.id
_entity.type
_entity.pdbx_description
1 polymer ?
#
loop_
_entity_poly.entity_id
_entity_poly.type
_entity_poly.pdbx_seq_one_letter_code
_entity_poly.pdbx_strand_id
1 'polypeptide(L)'
;TGDFGGDLKWHLKNVIIGSMRNWSKNALEWNLAANGAHDPHTDGGCSDCKGAITVVTSSSYNKNVAYYIIAHASKFVPAGSVRITSNVVANLNNVAFKTPEGKYVLIVENDNGIPLTFNIKHDGEWVATTLEAGAVGTYVWE
;
A
#
# COMPACT_ATOMS: atom_id res chain seq x y z
N THR A 1 7.94 -19.20 -0.14
CA THR A 1 6.74 -18.41 -0.51
C THR A 1 6.29 -17.63 0.71
N GLY A 2 6.00 -16.33 0.54
CA GLY A 2 5.39 -15.52 1.60
C GLY A 2 3.90 -15.82 1.76
N ASP A 3 3.37 -15.55 2.96
CA ASP A 3 1.94 -15.50 3.21
C ASP A 3 1.41 -14.10 2.88
N PHE A 4 0.15 -14.02 2.41
CA PHE A 4 -0.47 -12.77 1.98
C PHE A 4 -0.36 -11.66 3.04
N GLY A 5 -0.60 -11.98 4.32
CA GLY A 5 -0.58 -10.98 5.38
C GLY A 5 0.82 -10.42 5.61
N GLY A 6 1.82 -11.30 5.67
CA GLY A 6 3.22 -10.90 5.83
C GLY A 6 3.73 -10.06 4.66
N ASP A 7 3.42 -10.49 3.44
CA ASP A 7 3.83 -9.81 2.21
C ASP A 7 3.13 -8.44 2.07
N LEU A 8 1.82 -8.35 2.36
CA LEU A 8 1.08 -7.08 2.34
C LEU A 8 1.74 -6.05 3.26
N LYS A 9 1.99 -6.46 4.49
CA LYS A 9 2.61 -5.65 5.54
C LYS A 9 3.98 -5.14 5.11
N TRP A 10 4.83 -6.04 4.65
CA TRP A 10 6.19 -5.72 4.23
C TRP A 10 6.20 -4.81 2.98
N HIS A 11 5.38 -5.10 1.97
CA HIS A 11 5.33 -4.32 0.74
C HIS A 11 4.76 -2.91 0.99
N LEU A 12 3.70 -2.75 1.79
CA LEU A 12 3.21 -1.42 2.17
C LEU A 12 4.30 -0.61 2.86
N LYS A 13 4.92 -1.19 3.89
CA LYS A 13 5.95 -0.52 4.68
C LYS A 13 7.14 -0.08 3.84
N ASN A 14 7.66 -0.97 2.98
CA ASN A 14 8.94 -0.75 2.31
C ASN A 14 8.79 -0.15 0.91
N VAL A 15 7.81 -0.61 0.11
CA VAL A 15 7.65 -0.20 -1.29
C VAL A 15 6.82 1.08 -1.40
N ILE A 16 5.67 1.15 -0.72
CA ILE A 16 4.79 2.33 -0.82
C ILE A 16 5.21 3.42 0.17
N ILE A 17 5.11 3.14 1.47
CA ILE A 17 5.38 4.11 2.54
C ILE A 17 6.87 4.48 2.52
N GLY A 18 7.75 3.48 2.53
CA GLY A 18 9.20 3.66 2.59
C GLY A 18 9.74 4.51 1.43
N SER A 19 9.36 4.21 0.20
CA SER A 19 9.82 4.98 -0.97
C SER A 19 9.41 6.45 -0.89
N MET A 20 8.16 6.73 -0.53
CA MET A 20 7.60 8.09 -0.50
C MET A 20 8.11 8.90 0.69
N ARG A 21 8.34 8.26 1.85
CA ARG A 21 9.04 8.90 2.97
C ARG A 21 10.53 9.13 2.68
N ASN A 22 11.11 8.37 1.75
CA ASN A 22 12.49 8.50 1.31
C ASN A 22 12.63 9.24 -0.03
N TRP A 23 11.76 10.23 -0.26
CA TRP A 23 11.82 11.21 -1.36
C TRP A 23 11.56 10.69 -2.77
N SER A 24 11.25 9.39 -2.94
CA SER A 24 10.75 8.93 -4.22
C SER A 24 9.40 9.59 -4.52
N LYS A 25 9.23 9.99 -5.77
CA LYS A 25 7.94 10.49 -6.27
C LYS A 25 7.04 9.36 -6.79
N ASN A 26 7.58 8.14 -6.90
CA ASN A 26 6.90 7.00 -7.51
C ASN A 26 7.18 5.72 -6.72
N ALA A 27 6.21 4.82 -6.72
CA ALA A 27 6.37 3.41 -6.36
C ALA A 27 5.76 2.57 -7.48
N LEU A 28 6.52 1.63 -8.02
CA LEU A 28 6.12 0.78 -9.13
C LEU A 28 6.31 -0.67 -8.72
N GLU A 29 5.26 -1.47 -8.89
CA GLU A 29 5.36 -2.92 -8.85
C GLU A 29 5.65 -3.46 -10.25
N TRP A 30 6.13 -4.71 -10.32
CA TRP A 30 6.71 -5.25 -11.55
C TRP A 30 5.67 -5.60 -12.63
N ASN A 31 5.12 -6.81 -12.60
CA ASN A 31 4.13 -7.26 -13.58
C ASN A 31 2.72 -6.93 -13.08
N LEU A 32 1.90 -6.31 -13.92
CA LEU A 32 0.48 -6.12 -13.59
C LEU A 32 -0.25 -7.45 -13.57
N ALA A 33 -0.03 -8.33 -14.55
CA ALA A 33 -0.75 -9.58 -14.71
C ALA A 33 0.20 -10.72 -15.11
N ALA A 34 -0.08 -11.91 -14.59
CA ALA A 34 0.51 -13.18 -15.04
C ALA A 34 -0.58 -14.27 -14.96
N ASN A 35 -0.39 -15.40 -15.66
CA ASN A 35 -1.29 -16.55 -15.48
C ASN A 35 -0.92 -17.35 -14.21
N GLY A 36 -1.67 -18.42 -13.92
CA GLY A 36 -1.41 -19.29 -12.76
C GLY A 36 -0.07 -20.05 -12.79
N ALA A 37 0.58 -20.11 -13.96
CA ALA A 37 1.91 -20.71 -14.16
C ALA A 37 3.05 -19.68 -14.15
N HIS A 38 2.76 -18.40 -13.87
CA HIS A 38 3.72 -17.29 -13.89
C HIS A 38 4.28 -16.96 -15.30
N ASP A 39 3.57 -17.37 -16.35
CA ASP A 39 3.97 -17.19 -17.73
C ASP A 39 3.35 -15.94 -18.40
N PRO A 40 3.97 -15.45 -19.50
CA PRO A 40 5.27 -15.88 -20.03
C PRO A 40 6.45 -15.30 -19.25
N HIS A 41 7.52 -16.08 -19.14
CA HIS A 41 8.82 -15.60 -18.65
C HIS A 41 9.94 -16.05 -19.61
N THR A 42 11.08 -15.36 -19.58
CA THR A 42 12.26 -15.72 -20.39
C THR A 42 13.04 -16.87 -19.75
N ASP A 43 13.74 -17.66 -20.56
CA ASP A 43 14.72 -18.63 -20.05
C ASP A 43 15.78 -17.91 -19.18
N GLY A 44 15.97 -18.38 -17.95
CA GLY A 44 16.82 -17.74 -16.94
C GLY A 44 16.21 -16.51 -16.26
N GLY A 45 14.99 -16.12 -16.63
CA GLY A 45 14.19 -15.11 -15.94
C GLY A 45 13.51 -15.65 -14.68
N CYS A 46 12.71 -14.80 -14.03
CA CYS A 46 11.98 -15.18 -12.82
C CYS A 46 10.83 -16.15 -13.16
N SER A 47 10.94 -17.39 -12.69
CA SER A 47 9.94 -18.46 -12.93
C SER A 47 8.88 -18.55 -11.83
N ASP A 48 8.96 -17.73 -10.78
CA ASP A 48 8.05 -17.73 -9.63
C ASP A 48 7.49 -16.33 -9.30
N CYS A 49 7.67 -15.36 -10.21
CA CYS A 49 7.18 -14.00 -10.05
C CYS A 49 5.67 -13.92 -10.27
N LYS A 50 4.95 -13.45 -9.25
CA LYS A 50 3.51 -13.17 -9.35
C LYS A 50 3.27 -11.79 -9.94
N GLY A 51 2.26 -11.68 -10.81
CA GLY A 51 1.70 -10.38 -11.17
C GLY A 51 0.90 -9.77 -10.02
N ALA A 52 0.58 -8.48 -10.10
CA ALA A 52 -0.38 -7.85 -9.21
C ALA A 52 -1.76 -8.54 -9.26
N ILE A 53 -2.14 -9.07 -10.42
CA ILE A 53 -3.25 -10.02 -10.58
C ILE A 53 -2.77 -11.34 -11.19
N THR A 54 -3.47 -12.42 -10.84
CA THR A 54 -3.36 -13.72 -11.51
C THR A 54 -4.58 -13.91 -12.40
N VAL A 55 -4.37 -14.00 -13.71
CA VAL A 55 -5.43 -14.28 -14.70
C VAL A 55 -5.82 -15.76 -14.59
N VAL A 56 -7.11 -16.04 -14.40
CA VAL A 56 -7.66 -17.39 -14.28
C VAL A 56 -8.37 -17.80 -15.57
N THR A 57 -9.17 -16.90 -16.14
CA THR A 57 -9.80 -17.07 -17.46
C THR A 57 -9.74 -15.75 -18.23
N SER A 58 -10.31 -15.71 -19.45
CA SER A 58 -10.45 -14.48 -20.22
C SER A 58 -11.34 -13.41 -19.56
N SER A 59 -12.11 -13.79 -18.54
CA SER A 59 -13.06 -12.90 -17.85
C SER A 59 -12.92 -12.88 -16.32
N SER A 60 -11.97 -13.64 -15.75
CA SER A 60 -11.76 -13.70 -14.30
C SER A 60 -10.29 -13.66 -13.89
N TYR A 61 -10.04 -13.04 -12.74
CA TYR A 61 -8.71 -12.88 -12.16
C TYR A 61 -8.78 -12.83 -10.63
N ASN A 62 -7.67 -13.20 -9.99
CA ASN A 62 -7.44 -13.03 -8.56
C ASN A 62 -6.49 -11.85 -8.32
N LYS A 63 -6.65 -11.15 -7.20
CA LYS A 63 -5.79 -10.03 -6.80
C LYS A 63 -4.72 -10.54 -5.84
N ASN A 64 -3.46 -10.20 -6.11
CA ASN A 64 -2.34 -10.49 -5.24
C ASN A 64 -1.96 -9.24 -4.44
N VAL A 65 -1.02 -9.39 -3.50
CA VAL A 65 -0.53 -8.31 -2.63
C VAL A 65 -0.19 -7.03 -3.41
N ALA A 66 0.56 -7.14 -4.51
CA ALA A 66 0.95 -6.00 -5.33
C ALA A 66 -0.25 -5.17 -5.85
N TYR A 67 -1.41 -5.79 -6.09
CA TYR A 67 -2.62 -5.04 -6.45
C TYR A 67 -3.10 -4.18 -5.26
N TYR A 68 -3.17 -4.77 -4.06
CA TYR A 68 -3.70 -4.10 -2.88
C TYR A 68 -2.80 -2.94 -2.44
N ILE A 69 -1.48 -3.13 -2.41
CA ILE A 69 -0.56 -2.06 -1.99
C ILE A 69 -0.67 -0.84 -2.92
N ILE A 70 -0.74 -1.08 -4.23
CA ILE A 70 -0.85 -0.01 -5.22
C ILE A 70 -2.23 0.65 -5.07
N ALA A 71 -3.30 -0.13 -4.90
CA ALA A 71 -4.65 0.40 -4.73
C ALA A 71 -4.82 1.26 -3.46
N HIS A 72 -4.12 0.95 -2.36
CA HIS A 72 -4.11 1.76 -1.14
C HIS A 72 -3.52 3.16 -1.35
N ALA A 73 -2.65 3.33 -2.35
CA ALA A 73 -2.08 4.61 -2.73
C ALA A 73 -2.78 5.24 -3.94
N SER A 74 -2.72 4.60 -5.12
CA SER A 74 -3.08 5.20 -6.40
C SER A 74 -4.55 5.58 -6.53
N LYS A 75 -5.45 4.92 -5.79
CA LYS A 75 -6.88 5.26 -5.77
C LYS A 75 -7.15 6.61 -5.09
N PHE A 76 -6.29 7.02 -4.17
CA PHE A 76 -6.54 8.16 -3.28
C PHE A 76 -5.49 9.28 -3.43
N VAL A 77 -4.31 8.97 -3.95
CA VAL A 77 -3.19 9.90 -4.14
C VAL A 77 -2.99 10.14 -5.64
N PRO A 78 -3.78 11.02 -6.27
CA PRO A 78 -3.63 11.32 -7.70
C PRO A 78 -2.33 12.06 -8.00
N ALA A 79 -1.95 12.08 -9.28
CA ALA A 79 -0.81 12.86 -9.76
C ALA A 79 -0.92 14.33 -9.34
N GLY A 80 0.20 14.92 -8.92
CA GLY A 80 0.24 16.29 -8.39
C GLY A 80 0.02 16.38 -6.87
N SER A 81 -0.33 15.28 -6.19
CA SER A 81 -0.36 15.26 -4.72
C SER A 81 1.02 15.54 -4.13
N VAL A 82 1.05 16.28 -3.02
CA VAL A 82 2.28 16.67 -2.32
C VAL A 82 2.35 15.91 -1.01
N ARG A 83 3.47 15.19 -0.78
CA ARG A 83 3.72 14.56 0.52
C ARG A 83 3.87 15.63 1.59
N ILE A 84 3.12 15.49 2.68
CA ILE A 84 3.22 16.34 3.87
C ILE A 84 3.87 15.58 5.03
N THR A 85 4.32 16.31 6.05
CA THR A 85 4.96 15.71 7.22
C THR A 85 3.94 15.01 8.11
N SER A 86 4.30 13.80 8.58
CA SER A 86 3.59 13.04 9.59
C SER A 86 4.59 12.34 10.51
N ASN A 87 4.23 12.15 11.78
CA ASN A 87 5.02 11.37 12.73
C ASN A 87 4.70 9.87 12.64
N VAL A 88 5.61 9.02 13.10
CA VAL A 88 5.43 7.57 13.22
C VAL A 88 5.42 7.23 14.72
N VAL A 89 4.44 6.44 15.16
CA VAL A 89 4.28 6.04 16.57
C VAL A 89 3.94 4.56 16.63
N ALA A 90 4.43 3.86 17.67
CA ALA A 90 4.04 2.48 17.99
C ALA A 90 4.00 1.52 16.78
N ASN A 91 4.99 1.61 15.88
CA ASN A 91 5.08 0.81 14.65
C ASN A 91 3.90 0.96 13.66
N LEU A 92 3.19 2.09 13.71
CA LEU A 92 2.26 2.51 12.66
C LEU A 92 3.02 3.23 11.55
N ASN A 93 3.58 2.47 10.61
CA ASN A 93 4.23 3.05 9.44
C ASN A 93 3.17 3.81 8.64
N ASN A 94 3.47 5.03 8.21
CA ASN A 94 2.49 5.83 7.50
C ASN A 94 3.11 6.83 6.54
N VAL A 95 2.32 7.34 5.60
CA VAL A 95 2.68 8.49 4.77
C VAL A 95 1.45 9.33 4.51
N ALA A 96 1.62 10.66 4.54
CA ALA A 96 0.54 11.62 4.38
C ALA A 96 0.73 12.50 3.14
N PHE A 97 -0.37 12.88 2.50
CA PHE A 97 -0.41 13.71 1.31
C PHE A 97 -1.49 14.78 1.41
N LYS A 98 -1.26 15.90 0.71
CA LYS A 98 -2.30 16.83 0.29
C LYS A 98 -2.51 16.68 -1.21
N THR A 99 -3.75 16.44 -1.63
CA THR A 99 -4.10 16.26 -3.05
C THR A 99 -4.30 17.61 -3.74
N PRO A 100 -4.28 17.66 -5.09
CA PRO A 100 -4.59 18.88 -5.84
C PRO A 100 -6.00 19.41 -5.58
N GLU A 101 -6.94 18.55 -5.22
CA GLU A 101 -8.31 18.91 -4.85
C GLU A 101 -8.42 19.44 -3.40
N GLY A 102 -7.32 19.52 -2.67
CA GLY A 102 -7.28 20.04 -1.30
C GLY A 102 -7.50 18.99 -0.21
N LYS A 103 -7.84 17.74 -0.56
CA LYS A 103 -8.03 16.64 0.40
C LYS A 103 -6.72 16.22 1.06
N TYR A 104 -6.82 15.74 2.29
CA TYR A 104 -5.73 15.06 2.98
C TYR A 104 -5.89 13.56 2.88
N VAL A 105 -4.78 12.86 2.65
CA VAL A 105 -4.75 11.39 2.56
C VAL A 105 -3.67 10.88 3.49
N LEU A 106 -4.01 9.92 4.33
CA LEU A 106 -3.05 9.21 5.20
C LEU A 106 -3.15 7.72 4.92
N ILE A 107 -2.05 7.12 4.52
CA ILE A 107 -1.91 5.66 4.42
C ILE A 107 -1.20 5.20 5.69
N VAL A 108 -1.78 4.25 6.42
CA VAL A 108 -1.23 3.68 7.67
C VAL A 108 -1.19 2.17 7.56
N GLU A 109 -0.08 1.57 7.94
CA GLU A 109 0.13 0.13 8.05
C GLU A 109 0.47 -0.21 9.51
N ASN A 110 -0.22 -1.19 10.09
CA ASN A 110 -0.01 -1.64 11.45
C ASN A 110 0.97 -2.82 11.50
N ASP A 111 2.24 -2.53 11.78
CA ASP A 111 3.31 -3.54 11.75
C ASP A 111 3.34 -4.43 13.00
N ASN A 112 2.42 -4.19 13.93
CA ASN A 112 2.29 -4.97 15.17
C ASN A 112 1.55 -6.29 14.94
N GLY A 113 1.77 -7.24 15.85
CA GLY A 113 1.02 -8.50 15.92
C GLY A 113 -0.33 -8.41 16.62
N ILE A 114 -0.79 -7.20 16.98
CA ILE A 114 -2.05 -6.96 17.68
C ILE A 114 -2.80 -5.75 17.08
N PRO A 115 -4.12 -5.66 17.27
CA PRO A 115 -4.88 -4.47 16.92
C PRO A 115 -4.35 -3.25 17.67
N LEU A 116 -4.31 -2.11 16.99
CA LEU A 116 -3.83 -0.87 17.57
C LEU A 116 -4.81 0.27 17.31
N THR A 117 -5.27 0.88 18.39
CA THR A 117 -6.05 2.12 18.35
C THR A 117 -5.12 3.31 18.39
N PHE A 118 -5.35 4.27 17.51
CA PHE A 118 -4.55 5.49 17.40
C PHE A 118 -5.42 6.69 17.01
N ASN A 119 -4.87 7.88 17.24
CA ASN A 119 -5.51 9.12 16.84
C ASN A 119 -4.84 9.69 15.60
N ILE A 120 -5.64 10.15 14.64
CA ILE A 120 -5.20 11.02 13.56
C ILE A 120 -5.54 12.44 14.00
N LYS A 121 -4.52 13.31 14.05
CA LYS A 121 -4.68 14.73 14.39
C LYS A 121 -4.39 15.59 13.17
N HIS A 122 -5.30 16.50 12.84
CA HIS A 122 -5.10 17.51 11.82
C HIS A 122 -5.75 18.83 12.28
N ASP A 123 -5.02 19.95 12.20
CA ASP A 123 -5.52 21.30 12.52
C ASP A 123 -6.29 21.45 13.86
N GLY A 124 -5.88 20.68 14.87
CA GLY A 124 -6.47 20.71 16.22
C GLY A 124 -7.65 19.75 16.41
N GLU A 125 -8.15 19.17 15.32
CA GLU A 125 -9.17 18.13 15.32
C GLU A 125 -8.55 16.72 15.41
N TRP A 126 -9.35 15.79 15.92
CA TRP A 126 -8.90 14.42 16.18
C TRP A 126 -9.97 13.42 15.77
N VAL A 127 -9.53 12.31 15.18
CA VAL A 127 -10.34 11.11 15.01
C VAL A 127 -9.59 9.91 15.59
N ALA A 128 -10.27 9.12 16.41
CA ALA A 128 -9.77 7.83 16.88
C ALA A 128 -10.16 6.72 15.90
N THR A 129 -9.24 5.83 15.58
CA THR A 129 -9.48 4.67 14.72
C THR A 129 -8.63 3.48 15.19
N THR A 130 -8.97 2.29 14.70
CA THR A 130 -8.27 1.05 15.02
C THR A 130 -7.92 0.32 13.73
N LEU A 131 -6.69 -0.20 13.66
CA LEU A 131 -6.29 -1.17 12.65
C LEU A 131 -5.99 -2.51 13.32
N GLU A 132 -6.50 -3.59 12.73
CA GLU A 132 -6.15 -4.95 13.13
C GLU A 132 -4.65 -5.24 12.90
N ALA A 133 -4.15 -6.33 13.48
CA ALA A 133 -2.76 -6.75 13.30
C ALA A 133 -2.41 -6.94 11.81
N GLY A 134 -1.34 -6.30 11.34
CA GLY A 134 -0.91 -6.37 9.93
C GLY A 134 -1.83 -5.68 8.92
N ALA A 135 -2.88 -5.00 9.38
CA ALA A 135 -3.82 -4.32 8.49
C ALA A 135 -3.28 -2.98 7.99
N VAL A 136 -3.84 -2.53 6.87
CA VAL A 136 -3.58 -1.22 6.27
C VAL A 136 -4.89 -0.44 6.15
N GLY A 137 -4.84 0.85 6.45
CA GLY A 137 -5.92 1.79 6.26
C GLY A 137 -5.48 2.96 5.38
N THR A 138 -6.36 3.39 4.48
CA THR A 138 -6.20 4.69 3.78
C THR A 138 -7.34 5.60 4.22
N TYR A 139 -6.98 6.67 4.91
CA TYR A 139 -7.90 7.67 5.46
C TYR A 139 -7.87 8.90 4.57
N VAL A 140 -9.05 9.46 4.27
CA VAL A 140 -9.22 10.63 3.41
C VAL A 140 -10.17 11.61 4.09
N TRP A 141 -9.80 12.88 4.17
CA TRP A 141 -10.61 13.95 4.74
C TRP A 141 -10.31 15.29 4.06
N GLU A 142 -11.05 16.32 4.46
CA GLU A 142 -10.94 17.71 3.99
C GLU A 142 -10.56 18.64 5.13
#